data_AF-A0AA92BQK5-F1
#
_entry.id   AF-A0AA92BQK5-F1
#
_cell.length_a   1.000
_cell.length_b   1.000
_cell.length_c   1.000
_cell.angle_alpha   90.00
_cell.angle_beta   90.00
_cell.angle_gamma   90.00
#
_symmetry.space_group_name_H-M   'P 1'
#
loop_
_entity.id
_entity.type
_entity.pdbx_description
1 polymer ?
#
loop_
_entity_poly.entity_id
_entity_poly.type
_entity_poly.pdbx_seq_one_letter_code
_entity_poly.pdbx_strand_id
1 'polypeptide(L)'
;MLGVHGGQWYPCDVTRAGLNLILSGTMERFPRIRWILAHAGGFLPYVAWRVSLANTMIEYGDTAPQGVLTYLRRFYLDTATSLSRPAMATLRELFEPDRLLFGTDSPFASGARSRAQVQELVASGFWGAGVAVGVERGNALGLFPGYKQPNERVGPLPIFEQESLLAGARRQVLAPLRTIAQKLRE
;
A
#
# COMPACT_ATOMS: atom_id res chain seq x y z
N MET A 1 -14.93 -2.61 -32.29
CA MET A 1 -14.91 -2.88 -30.83
C MET A 1 -13.90 -4.00 -30.61
N LEU A 2 -12.62 -3.64 -30.53
CA LEU A 2 -11.52 -4.61 -30.44
C LEU A 2 -11.39 -5.08 -28.98
N GLY A 3 -11.40 -6.40 -28.79
CA GLY A 3 -11.20 -7.04 -27.49
C GLY A 3 -9.82 -6.69 -26.95
N VAL A 4 -9.78 -5.71 -26.05
CA VAL A 4 -8.60 -5.42 -25.25
C VAL A 4 -8.46 -6.58 -24.26
N HIS A 5 -7.34 -7.30 -24.34
CA HIS A 5 -6.98 -8.41 -23.44
C HIS A 5 -7.26 -8.03 -21.98
N GLY A 6 -8.25 -8.69 -21.36
CA GLY A 6 -8.87 -8.29 -20.08
C GLY A 6 -7.93 -8.17 -18.88
N GLY A 7 -6.68 -8.62 -18.99
CA GLY A 7 -5.70 -8.54 -17.90
C GLY A 7 -5.03 -7.18 -17.71
N GLN A 8 -5.05 -6.29 -18.71
CA GLN A 8 -4.30 -5.02 -18.62
C GLN A 8 -4.93 -4.00 -17.65
N TRP A 9 -6.18 -4.19 -17.25
CA TRP A 9 -6.92 -3.25 -16.39
C TRP A 9 -6.86 -3.59 -14.89
N TYR A 10 -6.30 -4.75 -14.49
CA TYR A 10 -6.20 -5.13 -13.07
C TYR A 10 -5.52 -4.07 -12.18
N PRO A 11 -4.46 -3.36 -12.63
CA PRO A 11 -3.87 -2.27 -11.83
C PRO A 11 -4.84 -1.13 -11.51
N CYS A 12 -5.81 -0.83 -12.39
CA CYS A 12 -6.85 0.17 -12.12
C CYS A 12 -7.79 -0.29 -11.00
N ASP A 13 -8.21 -1.56 -11.03
CA ASP A 13 -9.09 -2.12 -10.01
C ASP A 13 -8.40 -2.21 -8.64
N VAL A 14 -7.13 -2.63 -8.61
CA VAL A 14 -6.32 -2.62 -7.37
C VAL A 14 -6.20 -1.19 -6.82
N THR A 15 -5.93 -0.21 -7.69
CA THR A 15 -5.85 1.21 -7.30
C THR A 15 -7.17 1.68 -6.69
N ARG A 16 -8.29 1.40 -7.37
CA ARG A 16 -9.64 1.77 -6.91
C ARG A 16 -9.98 1.09 -5.58
N ALA A 17 -9.65 -0.19 -5.42
CA ALA A 17 -9.87 -0.92 -4.17
C ALA A 17 -9.07 -0.30 -3.01
N GLY A 18 -7.78 0.00 -3.22
CA GLY A 18 -6.94 0.66 -2.23
C GLY A 18 -7.47 2.05 -1.82
N LEU A 19 -7.89 2.87 -2.80
CA LEU A 19 -8.55 4.15 -2.53
C LEU A 19 -9.82 3.98 -1.70
N ASN A 20 -10.67 3.02 -2.08
CA ASN A 20 -11.94 2.80 -1.38
C ASN A 20 -11.69 2.41 0.09
N LEU A 21 -10.72 1.53 0.37
CA LEU A 21 -10.35 1.14 1.74
C LEU A 21 -9.95 2.36 2.60
N ILE A 22 -9.20 3.31 2.02
CA ILE A 22 -8.81 4.54 2.70
C ILE A 22 -10.02 5.47 2.87
N LEU A 23 -10.64 5.87 1.76
CA LEU A 23 -11.62 6.96 1.73
C LEU A 23 -12.97 6.59 2.34
N SER A 24 -13.30 5.29 2.42
CA SER A 24 -14.46 4.80 3.18
C SER A 24 -14.20 4.71 4.70
N GLY A 25 -12.96 4.95 5.14
CA GLY A 25 -12.55 4.80 6.54
C GLY A 25 -12.49 3.37 7.03
N THR A 26 -12.46 2.39 6.13
CA THR A 26 -12.36 0.97 6.48
C THR A 26 -11.05 0.68 7.21
N MET A 27 -9.94 1.29 6.76
CA MET A 27 -8.64 1.12 7.43
C MET A 27 -8.57 1.79 8.82
N GLU A 28 -9.37 2.83 9.04
CA GLU A 28 -9.52 3.44 10.37
C GLU A 28 -10.36 2.55 11.28
N ARG A 29 -11.50 2.03 10.80
CA ARG A 29 -12.36 1.12 11.60
C ARG A 29 -11.69 -0.20 11.96
N PHE A 30 -10.85 -0.74 11.08
CA PHE A 30 -10.22 -2.06 11.25
C PHE A 30 -8.68 -1.96 11.20
N PRO A 31 -8.05 -1.32 12.20
CA PRO A 31 -6.63 -1.01 12.16
C PRO A 31 -5.72 -2.25 12.30
N ARG A 32 -6.28 -3.39 12.70
CA ARG A 32 -5.55 -4.66 12.85
C ARG A 32 -5.51 -5.51 11.58
N ILE A 33 -6.27 -5.15 10.54
CA ILE A 33 -6.21 -5.86 9.25
C ILE A 33 -5.00 -5.38 8.47
N ARG A 34 -4.27 -6.34 7.89
CA ARG A 34 -3.09 -6.10 7.06
C ARG A 34 -3.47 -6.38 5.63
N TRP A 35 -3.50 -5.32 4.83
CA TRP A 35 -3.93 -5.36 3.45
C TRP A 35 -2.71 -5.48 2.55
N ILE A 36 -2.71 -6.46 1.65
CA ILE A 36 -1.69 -6.63 0.62
C ILE A 36 -2.32 -6.21 -0.71
N LEU A 37 -1.71 -5.26 -1.41
CA LEU A 37 -2.11 -4.88 -2.76
C LEU A 37 -1.18 -5.55 -3.77
N ALA A 38 -1.79 -6.16 -4.80
CA ALA A 38 -1.07 -6.83 -5.86
C ALA A 38 -0.37 -5.86 -6.80
N HIS A 39 0.66 -6.32 -7.50
CA HIS A 39 1.32 -5.62 -8.60
C HIS A 39 1.78 -4.21 -8.21
N ALA A 40 2.58 -4.12 -7.14
CA ALA A 40 3.08 -2.88 -6.56
C ALA A 40 1.97 -1.88 -6.16
N GLY A 41 0.74 -2.34 -5.90
CA GLY A 41 -0.40 -1.48 -5.59
C GLY A 41 -1.04 -0.82 -6.81
N GLY A 42 -0.79 -1.34 -8.01
CA GLY A 42 -1.25 -0.76 -9.26
C GLY A 42 -0.65 0.63 -9.49
N PHE A 43 -1.50 1.64 -9.70
CA PHE A 43 -1.08 3.03 -9.86
C PHE A 43 -1.11 3.82 -8.57
N LEU A 44 -1.60 3.24 -7.46
CA LEU A 44 -1.81 3.96 -6.21
C LEU A 44 -0.55 4.66 -5.69
N PRO A 45 0.64 4.02 -5.65
CA PRO A 45 1.86 4.72 -5.23
C PRO A 45 2.21 5.91 -6.12
N TYR A 46 2.04 5.77 -7.45
CA TYR A 46 2.31 6.84 -8.40
C TYR A 46 1.40 8.05 -8.20
N VAL A 47 0.11 7.83 -7.93
CA VAL A 47 -0.87 8.92 -7.73
C VAL A 47 -1.03 9.34 -6.27
N ALA A 48 -0.21 8.84 -5.34
CA ALA A 48 -0.38 9.00 -3.90
C ALA A 48 -0.54 10.47 -3.47
N TRP A 49 0.30 11.37 -4.01
CA TRP A 49 0.19 12.80 -3.74
C TRP A 49 -1.16 13.38 -4.19
N ARG A 50 -1.59 13.06 -5.42
CA ARG A 50 -2.86 13.55 -5.97
C ARG A 50 -4.04 13.07 -5.13
N VAL A 51 -4.04 11.81 -4.72
CA VAL A 51 -5.10 11.24 -3.86
C VAL A 51 -5.07 11.88 -2.48
N SER A 52 -3.90 12.27 -1.97
CA SER A 52 -3.80 12.94 -0.66
C SER A 52 -4.49 14.31 -0.59
N LEU A 53 -4.78 14.94 -1.74
CA LEU A 53 -5.58 16.15 -1.80
C LEU A 53 -7.01 15.94 -1.27
N ALA A 54 -7.49 14.70 -1.20
CA ALA A 54 -8.74 14.36 -0.50
C ALA A 54 -8.76 14.85 0.96
N ASN A 55 -7.60 15.00 1.61
CA ASN A 55 -7.50 15.58 2.96
C ASN A 55 -8.02 17.02 3.05
N THR A 56 -8.09 17.76 1.94
CA THR A 56 -8.64 19.14 1.92
C THR A 56 -10.16 19.16 1.80
N MET A 57 -10.79 18.01 1.53
CA MET A 57 -12.23 17.90 1.35
C MET A 57 -12.86 17.49 2.69
N ILE A 58 -13.91 18.20 3.10
CA ILE A 58 -14.58 17.95 4.38
C ILE A 58 -15.14 16.52 4.44
N GLU A 59 -15.61 15.97 3.32
CA GLU A 59 -16.18 14.62 3.24
C GLU A 59 -15.25 13.50 3.73
N TYR A 60 -13.93 13.65 3.57
CA TYR A 60 -12.94 12.65 4.01
C TYR A 60 -12.30 12.99 5.36
N GLY A 61 -12.66 14.14 5.93
CA GLY A 61 -12.17 14.57 7.24
C GLY A 61 -12.48 13.54 8.33
N ASP A 62 -13.61 12.84 8.20
CA ASP A 62 -14.07 11.83 9.16
C ASP A 62 -13.53 10.42 8.88
N THR A 63 -13.36 10.06 7.61
CA THR A 63 -12.97 8.72 7.18
C THR A 63 -11.46 8.49 7.14
N ALA A 64 -10.66 9.54 6.92
CA ALA A 64 -9.21 9.48 6.95
C ALA A 64 -8.60 10.49 7.95
N PRO A 65 -8.92 10.42 9.26
CA PRO A 65 -8.48 11.39 10.27
C PRO A 65 -6.98 11.62 10.32
N GLN A 66 -6.21 10.54 10.13
CA GLN A 66 -4.75 10.57 10.22
C GLN A 66 -4.09 10.99 8.90
N GLY A 67 -4.88 11.34 7.89
CA GLY A 67 -4.45 11.72 6.55
C GLY A 67 -4.28 10.53 5.62
N VAL A 68 -4.69 10.69 4.36
CA VAL A 68 -4.67 9.65 3.32
C VAL A 68 -3.30 8.96 3.17
N LEU A 69 -2.19 9.72 3.18
CA LEU A 69 -0.85 9.13 3.04
C LEU A 69 -0.47 8.22 4.21
N THR A 70 -0.97 8.52 5.42
CA THR A 70 -0.76 7.67 6.60
C THR A 70 -1.39 6.30 6.39
N TYR A 71 -2.62 6.24 5.88
CA TYR A 71 -3.29 4.96 5.59
C TYR A 71 -2.67 4.25 4.39
N LEU A 72 -2.32 4.99 3.34
CA LEU A 72 -1.66 4.43 2.15
C LEU A 72 -0.37 3.67 2.53
N ARG A 73 0.45 4.25 3.42
CA ARG A 73 1.71 3.64 3.89
C ARG A 73 1.51 2.40 4.77
N ARG A 74 0.27 2.05 5.15
CA ARG A 74 -0.04 0.82 5.89
C ARG A 74 -0.20 -0.39 4.99
N PHE A 75 -0.39 -0.20 3.68
CA PHE A 75 -0.46 -1.31 2.74
C PHE A 75 0.87 -2.05 2.67
N TYR A 76 0.78 -3.37 2.58
CA TYR A 76 1.84 -4.20 2.02
C TYR A 76 1.67 -4.27 0.51
N LEU A 77 2.76 -4.33 -0.23
CA LEU A 77 2.73 -4.38 -1.70
C LEU A 77 3.56 -5.55 -2.18
N ASP A 78 2.99 -6.43 -3.00
CA ASP A 78 3.82 -7.39 -3.72
C ASP A 78 4.50 -6.73 -4.93
N THR A 79 5.62 -7.29 -5.38
CA THR A 79 6.34 -6.80 -6.57
C THR A 79 6.01 -7.57 -7.83
N ALA A 80 4.91 -8.35 -7.84
CA ALA A 80 4.57 -9.23 -8.95
C ALA A 80 4.42 -8.44 -10.24
N THR A 81 5.16 -8.88 -11.26
CA THR A 81 5.27 -8.27 -12.60
C THR A 81 5.66 -6.79 -12.62
N SER A 82 6.16 -6.24 -11.50
CA SER A 82 6.28 -4.80 -11.26
C SER A 82 7.69 -4.33 -10.90
N LEU A 83 8.73 -5.13 -11.14
CA LEU A 83 10.12 -4.88 -10.71
C LEU A 83 10.91 -3.84 -11.52
N SER A 84 10.27 -3.13 -12.45
CA SER A 84 10.97 -2.10 -13.23
C SER A 84 11.54 -1.01 -12.33
N ARG A 85 12.70 -0.45 -12.70
CA ARG A 85 13.39 0.56 -11.89
C ARG A 85 12.52 1.78 -11.52
N PRO A 86 11.68 2.35 -12.41
CA PRO A 86 10.79 3.45 -12.04
C PRO A 86 9.72 3.05 -11.01
N ALA A 87 9.16 1.84 -11.12
CA ALA A 87 8.20 1.33 -10.15
C ALA A 87 8.87 1.15 -8.78
N MET A 88 10.03 0.50 -8.73
CA MET A 88 10.77 0.29 -7.48
C MET A 88 11.25 1.61 -6.84
N ALA A 89 11.64 2.60 -7.64
CA ALA A 89 11.94 3.95 -7.15
C ALA A 89 10.73 4.60 -6.48
N THR A 90 9.56 4.52 -7.10
CA THR A 90 8.32 5.05 -6.50
C THR A 90 7.99 4.37 -5.18
N LEU A 91 8.15 3.04 -5.10
CA LEU A 91 7.91 2.30 -3.86
C LEU A 91 8.90 2.69 -2.77
N ARG A 92 10.19 2.81 -3.10
CA ARG A 92 11.25 3.17 -2.16
C ARG A 92 11.05 4.55 -1.51
N GLU A 93 10.56 5.52 -2.28
CA GLU A 93 10.32 6.87 -1.76
C GLU A 93 9.08 6.96 -0.86
N LEU A 94 8.12 6.04 -1.02
CA LEU A 94 6.81 6.15 -0.38
C LEU A 94 6.61 5.18 0.78
N PHE A 95 7.21 3.98 0.71
CA PHE A 95 7.01 2.89 1.65
C PHE A 95 8.30 2.51 2.38
N GLU A 96 8.15 2.15 3.65
CA GLU A 96 9.21 1.48 4.37
C GLU A 96 9.52 0.12 3.73
N PRO A 97 10.80 -0.30 3.68
CA PRO A 97 11.18 -1.56 3.04
C PRO A 97 10.46 -2.80 3.58
N ASP A 98 9.99 -2.77 4.83
CA ASP A 98 9.26 -3.87 5.49
C ASP A 98 7.82 -4.06 4.97
N ARG A 99 7.31 -3.12 4.16
CA ARG A 99 5.99 -3.20 3.50
C ARG A 99 6.04 -3.88 2.14
N LEU A 100 7.23 -4.13 1.60
CA LEU A 100 7.40 -4.69 0.27
C LEU A 100 7.55 -6.22 0.36
N LEU A 101 6.84 -6.93 -0.51
CA LEU A 101 6.82 -8.39 -0.58
C LEU A 101 7.20 -8.83 -2.00
N PHE A 102 7.91 -9.93 -2.12
CA PHE A 102 8.14 -10.52 -3.44
C PHE A 102 6.97 -11.38 -3.89
N GLY A 103 6.60 -11.25 -5.16
CA GLY A 103 5.60 -12.08 -5.83
C GLY A 103 5.98 -12.28 -7.29
N THR A 104 5.58 -13.42 -7.88
CA THR A 104 5.91 -13.75 -9.28
C THR A 104 4.73 -13.67 -10.23
N ASP A 105 3.50 -13.71 -9.70
CA ASP A 105 2.25 -13.91 -10.46
C ASP A 105 2.13 -15.28 -11.14
N SER A 106 2.85 -16.30 -10.63
CA SER A 106 2.72 -17.67 -11.14
C SER A 106 1.34 -18.27 -10.79
N PRO A 107 0.67 -19.00 -11.70
CA PRO A 107 1.15 -19.46 -13.02
C PRO A 107 0.80 -18.53 -14.20
N PHE A 108 0.20 -17.35 -13.97
CA PHE A 108 -0.14 -16.41 -15.04
C PHE A 108 1.13 -15.82 -15.70
N ALA A 109 2.12 -15.47 -14.89
CA ALA A 109 3.48 -15.27 -15.35
C ALA A 109 4.12 -16.63 -15.66
N SER A 110 4.65 -16.77 -16.88
CA SER A 110 5.36 -17.97 -17.30
C SER A 110 6.53 -18.30 -16.36
N GLY A 111 6.94 -19.57 -16.30
CA GLY A 111 8.09 -19.98 -15.48
C GLY A 111 9.38 -19.22 -15.83
N ALA A 112 9.59 -18.89 -17.11
CA ALA A 112 10.70 -18.04 -17.54
C ALA A 112 10.60 -16.62 -16.98
N ARG A 113 9.40 -16.01 -17.02
CA ARG A 113 9.16 -14.67 -16.44
C ARG A 113 9.30 -14.68 -14.92
N SER A 114 8.82 -15.70 -14.24
CA SER A 114 8.98 -15.87 -12.79
C SER A 114 10.46 -15.93 -12.39
N ARG A 115 11.28 -16.72 -13.11
CA ARG A 115 12.74 -16.78 -12.87
C ARG A 115 13.43 -15.45 -13.15
N ALA A 116 13.06 -14.76 -14.23
CA ALA A 116 13.61 -13.45 -14.55
C ALA A 116 13.31 -12.41 -13.45
N GLN A 117 12.12 -12.44 -12.86
CA GLN A 117 11.77 -11.54 -11.75
C GLN A 117 12.61 -11.80 -10.48
N VAL A 118 12.86 -13.07 -10.13
CA VAL A 118 13.76 -13.41 -9.02
C VAL A 118 15.16 -12.83 -9.29
N GLN A 119 15.68 -13.03 -10.51
CA GLN A 119 16.97 -12.47 -10.90
C GLN A 119 16.97 -10.95 -10.89
N GLU A 120 15.90 -10.29 -11.33
CA GLU A 120 15.80 -8.83 -11.36
C GLU A 120 15.80 -8.24 -9.95
N LEU A 121 15.10 -8.85 -8.99
CA LEU A 121 15.14 -8.40 -7.59
C LEU A 121 16.57 -8.46 -7.02
N VAL A 122 17.27 -9.57 -7.24
CA VAL A 122 18.60 -9.82 -6.66
C VAL A 122 19.71 -9.06 -7.40
N ALA A 123 19.69 -9.08 -8.74
CA ALA A 123 20.77 -8.58 -9.59
C ALA A 123 20.67 -7.10 -9.92
N SER A 124 19.50 -6.46 -9.73
CA SER A 124 19.33 -5.03 -10.04
C SER A 124 20.25 -4.12 -9.22
N GLY A 125 20.74 -4.59 -8.06
CA GLY A 125 21.49 -3.77 -7.10
C GLY A 125 20.69 -2.56 -6.60
N PHE A 126 19.39 -2.50 -6.91
CA PHE A 126 18.54 -1.37 -6.59
C PHE A 126 18.31 -1.26 -5.09
N TRP A 127 18.17 -2.41 -4.44
CA TRP A 127 18.09 -2.57 -3.00
C TRP A 127 19.46 -2.97 -2.44
N GLY A 128 19.83 -2.43 -1.28
CA GLY A 128 20.96 -2.98 -0.52
C GLY A 128 20.68 -4.43 -0.13
N ALA A 129 21.72 -5.26 -0.02
CA ALA A 129 21.58 -6.71 0.18
C ALA A 129 20.64 -7.09 1.33
N GLY A 130 20.68 -6.38 2.46
CA GLY A 130 19.77 -6.63 3.58
C GLY A 130 18.30 -6.34 3.26
N VAL A 131 18.01 -5.28 2.50
CA VAL A 131 16.64 -4.95 2.07
C VAL A 131 16.13 -5.97 1.05
N ALA A 132 16.98 -6.39 0.11
CA ALA A 132 16.61 -7.40 -0.88
C ALA A 132 16.16 -8.72 -0.21
N VAL A 133 16.89 -9.21 0.79
CA VAL A 133 16.52 -10.40 1.57
C VAL A 133 15.19 -10.22 2.32
N GLY A 134 14.95 -9.01 2.84
CA GLY A 134 13.67 -8.64 3.45
C GLY A 134 12.51 -8.75 2.46
N VAL A 135 12.63 -8.09 1.30
CA VAL A 135 11.60 -8.08 0.25
C VAL A 135 11.36 -9.48 -0.30
N GLU A 136 12.43 -10.23 -0.59
CA GLU A 136 12.37 -11.58 -1.15
C GLU A 136 11.63 -12.54 -0.22
N ARG A 137 11.84 -12.42 1.10
CA ARG A 137 11.40 -13.45 2.05
C ARG A 137 11.10 -12.94 3.46
N GLY A 138 12.00 -12.15 4.05
CA GLY A 138 11.94 -11.78 5.46
C GLY A 138 10.62 -11.10 5.88
N ASN A 139 10.13 -10.18 5.06
CA ASN A 139 8.92 -9.41 5.34
C ASN A 139 7.66 -10.31 5.33
N ALA A 140 7.60 -11.28 4.41
CA ALA A 140 6.48 -12.21 4.30
C ALA A 140 6.38 -13.13 5.53
N LEU A 141 7.50 -13.48 6.17
CA LEU A 141 7.49 -14.33 7.37
C LEU A 141 6.79 -13.66 8.56
N GLY A 142 6.78 -12.33 8.64
CA GLY A 142 5.98 -11.59 9.61
C GLY A 142 4.49 -11.88 9.46
N LEU A 143 4.00 -11.87 8.21
CA LEU A 143 2.59 -12.07 7.87
C LEU A 143 2.18 -13.54 7.90
N PHE A 144 3.08 -14.44 7.51
CA PHE A 144 2.82 -15.86 7.37
C PHE A 144 3.87 -16.70 8.13
N PRO A 145 3.89 -16.63 9.47
CA PRO A 145 4.92 -17.27 10.28
C PRO A 145 4.94 -18.80 10.19
N GLY A 146 3.85 -19.43 9.74
CA GLY A 146 3.77 -20.88 9.53
C GLY A 146 4.69 -21.42 8.43
N TYR A 147 5.19 -20.57 7.52
CA TYR A 147 6.15 -20.96 6.47
C TYR A 147 7.61 -20.73 6.83
N LYS A 148 7.87 -20.37 8.10
CA LYS A 148 9.22 -20.15 8.63
C LYS A 148 10.01 -21.46 8.66
N GLN A 149 11.26 -21.42 8.20
CA GLN A 149 12.25 -22.49 8.37
C GLN A 149 12.96 -22.39 9.74
N PRO A 150 13.55 -23.48 10.28
CA PRO A 150 14.11 -23.51 11.63
C PRO A 150 15.13 -22.39 11.95
N ASN A 151 15.91 -21.96 10.97
CA ASN A 151 16.95 -20.94 11.09
C ASN A 151 16.46 -19.49 10.83
N GLU A 152 15.18 -19.30 10.52
CA GLU A 152 14.64 -17.99 10.14
C GLU A 152 14.06 -17.23 11.33
N ARG A 153 14.00 -15.90 11.24
CA ARG A 153 13.40 -15.06 12.26
C ARG A 153 12.13 -14.42 11.72
N VAL A 154 11.09 -14.37 12.54
CA VAL A 154 9.83 -13.68 12.25
C VAL A 154 9.91 -12.31 12.88
N GLY A 155 9.82 -11.26 12.08
CA GLY A 155 9.73 -9.90 12.56
C GLY A 155 8.37 -9.64 13.22
N PRO A 156 8.31 -8.75 14.23
CA PRO A 156 7.02 -8.34 14.78
C PRO A 156 6.21 -7.61 13.72
N LEU A 157 4.90 -7.84 13.70
CA LEU A 157 4.01 -7.11 12.81
C LEU A 157 3.66 -5.75 13.42
N PRO A 158 3.61 -4.67 12.61
CA PRO A 158 3.09 -3.40 13.08
C PRO A 158 1.64 -3.59 13.54
N ILE A 159 1.29 -2.91 14.62
CA ILE A 159 -0.08 -2.68 15.06
C ILE A 159 -0.36 -1.22 14.71
N PHE A 160 -1.32 -0.99 13.83
CA PHE A 160 -1.72 0.37 13.53
C PHE A 160 -2.71 0.85 14.59
N GLU A 161 -2.59 2.13 14.96
CA GLU A 161 -3.50 2.76 15.89
C GLU A 161 -4.58 3.54 15.14
N GLN A 162 -5.74 3.63 15.77
CA GLN A 162 -6.80 4.55 15.40
C GLN A 162 -6.45 5.97 15.81
N GLU A 163 -7.22 6.93 15.32
CA GLU A 163 -7.18 8.27 15.85
C GLU A 163 -7.45 8.23 17.36
N SER A 164 -6.63 8.97 18.12
CA SER A 164 -6.83 9.08 19.57
C SER A 164 -8.19 9.69 19.89
N LEU A 165 -8.78 9.28 21.02
CA LEU A 165 -10.08 9.80 21.49
C LEU A 165 -10.08 11.34 21.61
N LEU A 166 -8.98 11.93 22.09
CA LEU A 166 -8.84 13.38 22.21
C LEU A 166 -8.82 14.09 20.85
N ALA A 167 -8.10 13.53 19.88
CA ALA A 167 -8.08 14.06 18.52
C ALA A 167 -9.47 13.94 17.86
N GLY A 168 -10.15 12.80 18.05
CA GLY A 168 -11.51 12.58 17.58
C GLY A 168 -12.51 13.57 18.19
N ALA A 169 -12.48 13.75 19.52
CA ALA A 169 -13.34 14.72 20.20
C ALA A 169 -13.09 16.16 19.71
N ARG A 170 -11.81 16.57 19.60
CA ARG A 170 -11.44 17.88 19.06
C ARG A 170 -11.94 18.07 17.64
N ARG A 171 -11.84 17.04 16.79
CA ARG A 171 -12.31 17.07 15.40
C ARG A 171 -13.83 17.24 15.34
N GLN A 172 -14.58 16.49 16.15
CA GLN A 172 -16.05 16.62 16.22
C GLN A 172 -16.49 18.01 16.68
N VAL A 173 -15.83 18.59 17.69
CA VAL A 173 -16.14 19.95 18.17
C VAL A 173 -15.87 21.01 17.10
N LEU A 174 -14.81 20.85 16.30
CA LEU A 174 -14.43 21.80 15.25
C LEU A 174 -15.15 21.58 13.92
N ALA A 175 -15.89 20.49 13.74
CA ALA A 175 -16.56 20.16 12.49
C ALA A 175 -17.53 21.25 12.01
N PRO A 176 -18.40 21.85 12.86
CA PRO A 176 -19.31 22.92 12.42
C PRO A 176 -18.58 24.15 11.87
N LEU A 177 -17.45 24.52 12.47
CA LEU A 177 -16.64 25.67 12.03
C LEU A 177 -16.02 25.43 10.65
N ARG A 178 -15.60 24.19 10.36
CA ARG A 178 -15.07 23.81 9.04
C ARG A 178 -16.15 23.92 7.96
N THR A 179 -17.35 23.44 8.24
CA THR A 179 -18.48 23.52 7.29
C THR A 179 -18.86 24.97 6.98
N ILE A 180 -18.88 25.84 7.99
CA ILE A 180 -19.13 27.28 7.79
C ILE A 180 -18.02 27.91 6.95
N ALA A 181 -16.75 27.64 7.26
CA ALA A 181 -15.62 28.18 6.52
C ALA A 181 -15.59 27.74 5.04
N GLN A 182 -16.09 26.55 4.71
CA GLN A 182 -16.23 26.10 3.32
C GLN A 182 -17.35 26.86 2.60
N LYS A 183 -18.53 26.99 3.22
CA LYS A 183 -19.66 27.75 2.63
C LYS A 183 -19.31 29.22 2.34
N LEU A 184 -18.36 29.80 3.08
CA LEU A 184 -17.89 31.17 2.84
C LEU A 184 -16.85 31.29 1.72
N ARG A 185 -16.31 30.17 1.21
CA ARG A 185 -15.37 30.13 0.07
C ARG A 185 -16.04 29.84 -1.27
N GLU A 186 -17.26 29.31 -1.23
CA GLU A 186 -18.14 29.06 -2.39
C GLU A 186 -18.95 30.32 -2.71
#